data_AF-A0A3B9ETF6-F1
#
_entry.id   AF-A0A3B9ETF6-F1
#
_cell.length_a   1.000
_cell.length_b   1.000
_cell.length_c   1.000
_cell.angle_alpha   90.00
_cell.angle_beta   90.00
_cell.angle_gamma   90.00
#
_symmetry.space_group_name_H-M   'P 1'
#
loop_
_entity.id
_entity.type
_entity.pdbx_description
1 polymer ?
#
loop_
_entity_poly.entity_id
_entity_poly.type
_entity_poly.pdbx_seq_one_letter_code
_entity_poly.pdbx_strand_id
1 'polypeptide(L)'
;MEELRGFFEDAEVVEFPRKGIITREGQLEKYLYWVEEGIQRSYYIRNGKEYTIAFTYPPSVSGIPESMLSGKPSRYFLECITPSSMLRMPYARIKEKADADPGMQKAFLNITQMVLIGTLERQFELLAFSAEEKFKTFLQRSPHLLNLVPHKHLASYLGMD
;
A
#
# COMPACT_ATOMS: atom_id res chain seq x y z
N MET A 1 -4.44 14.79 0.84
CA MET A 1 -4.66 13.48 0.19
C MET A 1 -5.67 13.60 -0.93
N GLU A 2 -6.85 14.20 -0.73
CA GLU A 2 -7.86 14.45 -1.79
C GLU A 2 -7.30 15.11 -3.05
N GLU A 3 -6.41 16.11 -2.90
CA GLU A 3 -5.74 16.81 -4.02
C GLU A 3 -4.98 15.85 -4.96
N LEU A 4 -4.53 14.71 -4.43
CA LEU A 4 -3.81 13.70 -5.22
C LEU A 4 -4.72 12.95 -6.18
N ARG A 5 -6.01 12.82 -5.83
CA ARG A 5 -7.00 12.21 -6.70
C ARG A 5 -7.06 12.93 -8.05
N GLY A 6 -6.93 14.27 -8.04
CA GLY A 6 -6.88 15.10 -9.26
C GLY A 6 -5.76 14.68 -10.22
N PHE A 7 -4.63 14.17 -9.71
CA PHE A 7 -3.55 13.68 -10.56
C PHE A 7 -3.89 12.40 -11.32
N PHE A 8 -4.96 11.69 -10.92
CA PHE A 8 -5.47 10.48 -11.54
C PHE A 8 -6.72 10.72 -12.40
N GLU A 9 -7.06 11.96 -12.77
CA GLU A 9 -8.27 12.26 -13.57
C GLU A 9 -8.34 11.56 -14.94
N ASP A 10 -7.19 11.29 -15.55
CA ASP A 10 -7.05 10.58 -16.83
C ASP A 10 -6.52 9.14 -16.66
N ALA A 11 -6.57 8.62 -15.44
CA ALA A 11 -6.17 7.26 -15.10
C ALA A 11 -7.24 6.24 -15.53
N GLU A 12 -6.82 4.99 -15.67
CA GLU A 12 -7.72 3.89 -15.99
C GLU A 12 -8.44 3.42 -14.72
N VAL A 13 -9.77 3.31 -14.78
CA VAL A 13 -10.57 2.69 -13.71
C VAL A 13 -10.36 1.18 -13.73
N VAL A 14 -10.01 0.61 -12.58
CA VAL A 14 -9.83 -0.83 -12.43
C VAL A 14 -10.56 -1.36 -11.19
N GLU A 15 -11.15 -2.52 -11.35
CA GLU A 15 -11.86 -3.23 -10.30
C GLU A 15 -11.24 -4.59 -10.05
N PHE A 16 -11.15 -4.96 -8.78
CA PHE A 16 -10.63 -6.26 -8.36
C PHE A 16 -11.61 -6.91 -7.38
N PRO A 17 -11.93 -8.19 -7.56
CA PRO A 17 -12.75 -8.91 -6.60
C PRO A 17 -11.96 -9.14 -5.30
N ARG A 18 -12.67 -9.58 -4.25
CA ARG A 18 -12.04 -10.09 -3.04
C ARG A 18 -11.03 -11.20 -3.39
N LYS A 19 -9.83 -11.16 -2.78
CA LYS A 19 -8.67 -12.03 -3.08
C LYS A 19 -8.11 -11.86 -4.51
N GLY A 20 -8.52 -10.82 -5.23
CA GLY A 20 -7.90 -10.45 -6.50
C GLY A 20 -6.44 -10.10 -6.28
N ILE A 21 -5.55 -10.72 -7.04
CA ILE A 21 -4.12 -10.40 -7.02
C ILE A 21 -3.87 -9.27 -8.01
N ILE A 22 -3.38 -8.14 -7.51
CA ILE A 22 -2.99 -6.98 -8.32
C ILE A 22 -1.59 -7.24 -8.90
N THR A 23 -0.64 -7.61 -8.03
CA THR A 23 0.73 -7.96 -8.43
C THR A 23 1.22 -9.19 -7.67
N ARG A 24 1.89 -10.09 -8.40
CA ARG A 24 2.52 -11.30 -7.87
C ARG A 24 4.00 -11.06 -7.55
N GLU A 25 4.53 -11.85 -6.61
CA GLU A 25 5.98 -12.03 -6.52
C GLU A 25 6.55 -12.46 -7.89
N GLY A 26 7.69 -11.89 -8.29
CA GLY A 26 8.33 -12.11 -9.58
C GLY A 26 7.73 -11.33 -10.74
N GLN A 27 6.63 -10.60 -10.54
CA GLN A 27 6.03 -9.72 -11.55
C GLN A 27 6.55 -8.29 -11.40
N LEU A 28 6.84 -7.63 -12.51
CA LEU A 28 7.18 -6.20 -12.51
C LEU A 28 5.91 -5.35 -12.33
N GLU A 29 5.85 -4.57 -11.25
CA GLU A 29 4.83 -3.55 -11.04
C GLU A 29 5.23 -2.26 -11.76
N LYS A 30 4.30 -1.70 -12.54
CA LYS A 30 4.52 -0.48 -13.33
C LYS A 30 3.48 0.60 -13.02
N TYR A 31 2.48 0.31 -12.21
CA TYR A 31 1.34 1.16 -11.97
C TYR A 31 1.28 1.62 -10.52
N LEU A 32 0.94 2.88 -10.35
CA LEU A 32 0.49 3.42 -9.08
C LEU A 32 -1.03 3.50 -9.10
N TYR A 33 -1.65 3.30 -7.94
CA TYR A 33 -3.08 3.21 -7.81
C TYR A 33 -3.59 4.24 -6.81
N TRP A 34 -4.61 5.00 -7.17
CA TRP A 34 -5.41 5.74 -6.20
C TRP A 34 -6.59 4.87 -5.76
N VAL A 35 -6.74 4.66 -4.45
CA VAL A 35 -7.74 3.74 -3.90
C VAL A 35 -9.03 4.51 -3.62
N GLU A 36 -10.07 4.22 -4.41
CA GLU A 36 -11.41 4.77 -4.19
C GLU A 36 -12.18 3.90 -3.19
N GLU A 37 -12.08 2.57 -3.32
CA GLU A 37 -12.75 1.61 -2.44
C GLU A 37 -11.88 0.38 -2.14
N GLY A 38 -12.14 -0.23 -0.98
CA GLY A 38 -11.61 -1.52 -0.58
C GLY A 38 -10.31 -1.46 0.23
N ILE A 39 -9.78 -2.64 0.57
CA ILE A 39 -8.55 -2.80 1.34
C ILE A 39 -7.61 -3.72 0.55
N GLN A 40 -6.38 -3.28 0.37
CA GLN A 40 -5.31 -4.08 -0.21
C GLN A 40 -4.29 -4.46 0.87
N ARG A 41 -3.61 -5.59 0.67
CA ARG A 41 -2.54 -6.11 1.52
C ARG A 41 -1.31 -6.38 0.67
N SER A 42 -0.16 -5.89 1.14
CA SER A 42 1.14 -6.29 0.64
C SER A 42 1.79 -7.32 1.56
N TYR A 43 2.35 -8.41 1.02
CA TYR A 43 2.91 -9.49 1.84
C TYR A 43 3.93 -10.36 1.11
N TYR A 44 4.93 -10.85 1.87
CA TYR A 44 5.89 -11.86 1.41
C TYR A 44 5.43 -13.27 1.76
N ILE A 45 5.91 -14.27 1.03
CA ILE A 45 5.81 -15.68 1.40
C ILE A 45 7.21 -16.19 1.70
N ARG A 46 7.40 -16.82 2.86
CA ARG A 46 8.65 -17.52 3.19
C ARG A 46 8.33 -18.82 3.90
N ASN A 47 8.84 -19.95 3.39
CA ASN A 47 8.59 -21.29 3.91
C ASN A 47 7.08 -21.60 4.09
N GLY A 48 6.25 -21.15 3.14
CA GLY A 48 4.78 -21.32 3.19
C GLY A 48 4.06 -20.40 4.18
N LYS A 49 4.76 -19.55 4.94
CA LYS A 49 4.18 -18.55 5.85
C LYS A 49 4.11 -17.18 5.18
N GLU A 50 2.97 -16.51 5.35
CA GLU A 50 2.74 -15.13 4.88
C GLU A 50 3.20 -14.10 5.93
N TYR A 51 3.94 -13.10 5.47
CA TYR A 51 4.41 -11.97 6.27
C TYR A 51 3.83 -10.67 5.70
N THR A 52 2.82 -10.12 6.38
CA THR A 52 2.17 -8.88 5.95
C THR A 52 3.09 -7.69 6.16
N ILE A 53 3.26 -6.88 5.12
CA ILE A 53 4.04 -5.65 5.14
C ILE A 53 3.14 -4.47 5.52
N ALA A 54 2.04 -4.30 4.79
CA ALA A 54 1.13 -3.19 4.98
C ALA A 54 -0.29 -3.52 4.51
N PHE A 55 -1.23 -2.71 5.00
CA PHE A 55 -2.58 -2.58 4.45
C PHE A 55 -2.74 -1.18 3.85
N THR A 56 -3.43 -1.09 2.73
CA THR A 56 -3.74 0.17 2.06
C THR A 56 -5.25 0.25 1.83
N TYR A 57 -5.84 1.42 2.07
CA TYR A 57 -7.28 1.65 2.01
C TYR A 57 -7.57 3.15 1.80
N PRO A 58 -8.77 3.54 1.32
CA PRO A 58 -9.11 4.92 1.00
C PRO A 58 -9.06 5.88 2.20
N PRO A 59 -8.77 7.17 1.95
CA PRO A 59 -8.13 7.70 0.74
C PRO A 59 -6.61 7.46 0.81
N SER A 60 -6.06 6.71 -0.15
CA SER A 60 -4.63 6.42 -0.17
C SER A 60 -4.13 6.04 -1.56
N VAL A 61 -2.82 5.92 -1.67
CA VAL A 61 -2.11 5.44 -2.85
C VAL A 61 -1.61 4.02 -2.57
N SER A 62 -1.93 3.09 -3.46
CA SER A 62 -1.52 1.69 -3.43
C SER A 62 -0.54 1.37 -4.55
N GLY A 63 0.20 0.27 -4.39
CA GLY A 63 1.21 -0.20 -5.34
C GLY A 63 2.34 -0.95 -4.65
N ILE A 64 3.38 -1.28 -5.42
CA ILE A 64 4.62 -1.90 -4.92
C ILE A 64 5.78 -0.93 -5.19
N PRO A 65 6.07 -0.01 -4.25
CA PRO A 65 7.08 1.05 -4.45
C PRO A 65 8.44 0.49 -4.83
N GLU A 66 8.87 -0.62 -4.22
CA GLU A 66 10.15 -1.26 -4.53
C GLU A 66 10.26 -1.62 -6.03
N SER A 67 9.26 -2.31 -6.57
CA SER A 67 9.27 -2.78 -7.95
C SER A 67 9.13 -1.62 -8.95
N MET A 68 8.20 -0.70 -8.67
CA MET A 68 7.98 0.48 -9.52
C MET A 68 9.20 1.39 -9.62
N LEU A 69 9.83 1.70 -8.48
CA LEU A 69 10.93 2.67 -8.42
C LEU A 69 12.25 2.07 -8.92
N SER A 70 12.49 0.78 -8.65
CA SER A 70 13.73 0.12 -9.06
C SER A 70 13.68 -0.49 -10.46
N GLY A 71 12.49 -0.63 -11.05
CA GLY A 71 12.28 -1.34 -12.32
C GLY A 71 12.55 -2.85 -12.24
N LYS A 72 12.64 -3.41 -11.03
CA LYS A 72 12.90 -4.84 -10.79
C LYS A 72 11.60 -5.60 -10.49
N PRO A 73 11.53 -6.92 -10.77
CA PRO A 73 10.42 -7.76 -10.34
C PRO A 73 10.11 -7.59 -8.85
N SER A 74 8.82 -7.59 -8.51
CA SER A 74 8.37 -7.50 -7.13
C SER A 74 8.85 -8.68 -6.30
N ARG A 75 9.24 -8.42 -5.06
CA ARG A 75 9.57 -9.47 -4.09
C ARG A 75 8.35 -9.92 -3.27
N TYR A 76 7.23 -9.23 -3.38
CA TYR A 76 6.02 -9.49 -2.61
C TYR A 76 4.75 -9.37 -3.43
N PHE A 77 3.67 -9.88 -2.87
CA PHE A 77 2.34 -9.81 -3.45
C PHE A 77 1.63 -8.52 -3.06
N LEU A 78 0.72 -8.06 -3.92
CA LEU A 78 -0.31 -7.07 -3.61
C LEU A 78 -1.67 -7.71 -3.91
N GLU A 79 -2.50 -7.89 -2.89
CA GLU A 79 -3.78 -8.60 -2.94
C GLU A 79 -4.91 -7.75 -2.37
N CYS A 80 -6.11 -7.86 -2.95
CA CYS A 80 -7.33 -7.29 -2.42
C CYS A 80 -7.92 -8.13 -1.27
N ILE A 81 -8.06 -7.55 -0.08
CA ILE A 81 -8.74 -8.17 1.07
C ILE A 81 -10.26 -8.07 0.94
N THR A 82 -10.76 -6.97 0.37
CA THR A 82 -12.16 -6.74 0.02
C THR A 82 -12.27 -6.43 -1.47
N PRO A 83 -13.46 -6.48 -2.09
CA PRO A 83 -13.65 -5.87 -3.40
C PRO A 83 -13.07 -4.45 -3.41
N SER A 84 -12.37 -4.10 -4.49
CA SER A 84 -11.63 -2.84 -4.58
C SER A 84 -11.90 -2.17 -5.91
N SER A 85 -12.09 -0.85 -5.88
CA SER A 85 -12.16 0.02 -7.05
C SER A 85 -11.06 1.07 -6.93
N MET A 86 -10.27 1.24 -7.99
CA MET A 86 -9.09 2.09 -7.98
C MET A 86 -8.90 2.77 -9.33
N LEU A 87 -8.17 3.88 -9.32
CA LEU A 87 -7.66 4.52 -10.53
C LEU A 87 -6.19 4.13 -10.69
N ARG A 88 -5.80 3.49 -11.80
CA ARG A 88 -4.40 3.12 -12.05
C ARG A 88 -3.77 3.98 -13.13
N MET A 89 -2.52 4.37 -12.92
CA MET A 89 -1.73 5.08 -13.91
C MET A 89 -0.31 4.51 -13.97
N PRO A 90 0.28 4.33 -15.17
CA PRO A 90 1.69 3.99 -15.29
C PRO A 90 2.56 4.99 -14.52
N TYR A 91 3.47 4.50 -13.69
CA TYR A 91 4.36 5.36 -12.90
C TYR A 91 5.20 6.29 -13.79
N ALA A 92 5.56 5.86 -15.00
CA ALA A 92 6.23 6.71 -15.98
C ALA A 92 5.42 7.96 -16.35
N ARG A 93 4.11 7.81 -16.59
CA ARG A 93 3.22 8.93 -16.90
C ARG A 93 3.05 9.87 -15.70
N ILE A 94 2.99 9.30 -14.50
CA ILE A 94 2.96 10.08 -13.26
C ILE A 94 4.23 10.93 -13.14
N LYS A 95 5.39 10.35 -13.41
CA LYS A 95 6.66 11.06 -13.39
C LYS A 95 6.69 12.17 -14.43
N GLU A 96 6.26 11.91 -15.66
CA GLU A 96 6.16 12.92 -16.72
C GLU A 96 5.27 14.10 -16.31
N LYS A 97 4.11 13.83 -15.72
CA LYS A 97 3.21 14.87 -15.21
C LYS A 97 3.84 15.65 -14.05
N ALA A 98 4.50 14.98 -13.11
CA ALA A 98 5.19 15.63 -12.00
C ALA A 98 6.36 16.50 -12.47
N ASP A 99 7.08 16.09 -13.52
CA ASP A 99 8.15 16.90 -14.13
C ASP A 99 7.59 18.15 -14.85
N ALA A 100 6.33 18.11 -15.30
CA ALA A 100 5.66 19.22 -15.98
C ALA A 100 4.89 20.17 -15.04
N ASP A 101 4.49 19.71 -13.85
CA ASP A 101 3.71 20.47 -12.86
C ASP A 101 4.43 20.51 -11.49
N PRO A 102 5.01 21.66 -11.09
CA PRO A 102 5.65 21.83 -9.79
C PRO A 102 4.75 21.52 -8.59
N GLY A 103 3.44 21.75 -8.71
CA GLY A 103 2.46 21.41 -7.68
C GLY A 103 2.39 19.90 -7.45
N MET A 104 2.30 19.14 -8.55
CA MET A 104 2.34 17.69 -8.53
C MET A 104 3.68 17.16 -8.01
N GLN A 105 4.81 17.75 -8.43
CA GLN A 105 6.13 17.38 -7.91
C GLN A 105 6.22 17.54 -6.38
N LYS A 106 5.77 18.68 -5.86
CA LYS A 106 5.74 18.95 -4.42
C LYS A 106 4.83 17.96 -3.68
N ALA A 107 3.68 17.63 -4.26
CA ALA A 107 2.77 16.65 -3.69
C ALA A 107 3.40 15.24 -3.62
N PHE A 108 4.07 14.79 -4.69
CA PHE A 108 4.81 13.53 -4.70
C PHE A 108 5.92 13.48 -3.66
N LEU A 109 6.66 14.58 -3.51
CA LEU A 109 7.68 14.70 -2.48
C LEU A 109 7.08 14.54 -1.07
N ASN A 110 5.99 15.25 -0.78
CA ASN A 110 5.32 15.18 0.52
C ASN A 110 4.81 13.77 0.83
N ILE A 111 4.16 13.09 -0.13
CA ILE A 111 3.69 11.70 0.06
C ILE A 111 4.88 10.79 0.34
N THR A 112 5.96 10.91 -0.42
CA THR A 112 7.14 10.06 -0.28
C THR A 112 7.76 10.25 1.11
N GLN A 113 7.81 11.49 1.62
CA GLN A 113 8.25 11.79 2.98
C GLN A 113 7.33 11.15 4.02
N MET A 114 6.01 11.25 3.86
CA MET A 114 5.03 10.63 4.77
C MET A 114 5.17 9.09 4.78
N VAL A 115 5.34 8.48 3.62
CA VAL A 115 5.56 7.02 3.49
C VAL A 115 6.87 6.61 4.16
N LEU A 116 7.94 7.38 3.98
CA LEU A 116 9.23 7.11 4.63
C LEU A 116 9.12 7.19 6.16
N ILE A 117 8.51 8.26 6.68
CA ILE A 117 8.27 8.42 8.13
C ILE A 117 7.46 7.24 8.66
N GLY A 118 6.31 6.92 8.04
CA GLY A 118 5.48 5.80 8.47
C GLY A 118 6.19 4.45 8.40
N THR A 119 7.09 4.26 7.42
CA THR A 119 7.91 3.04 7.31
C THR A 119 8.91 2.94 8.47
N LEU A 120 9.56 4.04 8.84
CA LEU A 120 10.50 4.08 9.97
C LEU A 120 9.78 3.91 11.32
N GLU A 121 8.61 4.54 11.50
CA GLU A 121 7.75 4.34 12.66
C GLU A 121 7.34 2.87 12.79
N ARG A 122 6.88 2.25 11.70
CA ARG A 122 6.52 0.83 11.67
C ARG A 122 7.72 -0.06 12.02
N GLN A 123 8.91 0.26 11.52
CA GLN A 123 10.13 -0.47 11.86
C GLN A 123 10.46 -0.37 13.34
N PHE A 124 10.35 0.83 13.93
CA PHE A 124 10.53 1.05 15.36
C PHE A 124 9.51 0.26 16.19
N GLU A 125 8.21 0.33 15.85
CA GLU A 125 7.15 -0.45 16.48
C GLU A 125 7.50 -1.96 16.47
N LEU A 126 7.94 -2.50 15.32
CA LEU A 126 8.28 -3.92 15.21
C LEU A 126 9.40 -4.36 16.14
N LEU A 127 10.44 -3.52 16.27
CA LEU A 127 11.66 -3.82 17.00
C LEU A 127 11.56 -3.55 18.50
N ALA A 128 10.86 -2.49 18.90
CA ALA A 128 10.92 -1.97 20.27
C ALA A 128 9.66 -2.24 21.09
N PHE A 129 8.49 -2.40 20.45
CA PHE A 129 7.23 -2.53 21.19
C PHE A 129 6.94 -3.98 21.59
N SER A 130 6.29 -4.12 22.74
CA SER A 130 5.59 -5.34 23.14
C SER A 130 4.38 -5.62 22.24
N ALA A 131 3.84 -6.83 22.32
CA ALA A 131 2.63 -7.21 21.57
C ALA A 131 1.42 -6.32 21.91
N GLU A 132 1.25 -5.96 23.18
CA GLU A 132 0.15 -5.10 23.63
C GLU A 132 0.28 -3.68 23.07
N GLU A 133 1.47 -3.09 23.11
CA GLU A 133 1.75 -1.76 22.55
C GLU A 133 1.49 -1.73 21.05
N LYS A 134 1.96 -2.74 20.30
CA LYS A 134 1.70 -2.86 18.85
C LYS A 134 0.20 -2.90 18.56
N PHE A 135 -0.55 -3.71 19.30
CA PHE A 135 -1.99 -3.84 19.12
C PHE A 135 -2.73 -2.53 19.44
N LYS A 136 -2.36 -1.86 20.54
CA LYS A 136 -2.94 -0.57 20.93
C LYS A 136 -2.68 0.51 19.89
N THR A 137 -1.44 0.64 19.40
CA THR A 137 -1.08 1.59 18.34
C THR A 137 -1.85 1.30 17.05
N PHE A 138 -2.01 0.02 16.69
CA PHE A 138 -2.83 -0.36 15.53
C PHE A 138 -4.30 0.06 15.68
N LEU A 139 -4.91 -0.17 16.85
CA LEU A 139 -6.31 0.23 17.08
C LEU A 139 -6.50 1.75 17.11
N GLN A 140 -5.47 2.52 17.45
CA GLN A 140 -5.53 3.99 17.34
C GLN A 140 -5.47 4.44 15.88
N ARG A 141 -4.62 3.81 15.07
CA ARG A 141 -4.40 4.19 13.66
C ARG A 141 -5.48 3.68 12.71
N SER A 142 -5.92 2.43 12.87
CA SER A 142 -6.74 1.72 11.89
C SER A 142 -7.77 0.78 12.56
N PRO A 143 -8.61 1.25 13.50
CA PRO A 143 -9.52 0.39 14.26
C PRO A 143 -10.52 -0.36 13.37
N HIS A 144 -10.94 0.27 12.27
CA HIS A 144 -11.87 -0.30 11.29
C HIS A 144 -11.35 -1.59 10.64
N LEU A 145 -10.03 -1.76 10.52
CA LEU A 145 -9.44 -2.97 9.93
C LEU A 145 -9.68 -4.22 10.78
N LEU A 146 -9.92 -4.09 12.08
CA LEU A 146 -10.18 -5.21 12.98
C LEU A 146 -11.36 -6.08 12.51
N ASN A 147 -12.39 -5.45 11.95
CA ASN A 147 -13.60 -6.15 11.48
C ASN A 147 -13.57 -6.51 9.99
N LEU A 148 -12.65 -5.92 9.22
CA LEU A 148 -12.62 -6.05 7.76
C LEU A 148 -11.50 -6.97 7.27
N VAL A 149 -10.45 -7.14 8.07
CA VAL A 149 -9.26 -7.93 7.74
C VAL A 149 -9.25 -9.21 8.58
N PRO A 150 -9.03 -10.39 7.97
CA PRO A 150 -8.87 -11.62 8.72
C PRO A 150 -7.78 -11.51 9.81
N HIS A 151 -8.09 -11.93 11.04
CA HIS A 151 -7.19 -11.77 12.20
C HIS A 151 -5.78 -12.34 11.98
N LYS A 152 -5.65 -13.43 11.22
CA LYS A 152 -4.33 -13.99 10.85
C LYS A 152 -3.43 -13.01 10.11
N HIS A 153 -4.00 -12.13 9.28
CA HIS A 153 -3.23 -11.13 8.54
C HIS A 153 -2.88 -9.93 9.42
N LEU A 154 -3.75 -9.59 10.38
CA LEU A 154 -3.45 -8.59 11.42
C LEU A 154 -2.35 -9.07 12.35
N ALA A 155 -2.40 -10.32 12.83
CA ALA A 155 -1.35 -10.93 13.64
C ALA A 155 0.00 -10.91 12.91
N SER A 156 0.01 -11.39 11.65
CA SER A 156 1.19 -11.32 10.78
C SER A 156 1.70 -9.88 10.60
N TYR A 157 0.79 -8.91 10.35
CA TYR A 157 1.17 -7.51 10.25
C TYR A 157 1.80 -6.99 11.53
N LEU A 158 1.29 -7.35 12.71
CA LEU A 158 1.81 -6.93 14.01
C LEU A 158 3.10 -7.69 14.41
N GLY A 159 3.52 -8.69 13.65
CA GLY A 159 4.64 -9.56 14.02
C GLY A 159 4.34 -10.39 15.26
N MET A 160 3.08 -10.84 15.39
CA MET A 160 2.60 -11.73 16.44
C MET A 160 2.31 -13.10 15.81
N ASP A 161 2.81 -14.16 16.45
CA ASP A 161 2.61 -15.55 16.04
C ASP A 161 1.45 -16.20 16.80
#